data_AF-A0A7X2MSR7-F1
#
_entry.id   AF-A0A7X2MSR7-F1
#
_cell.length_a   1.000
_cell.length_b   1.000
_cell.length_c   1.000
_cell.angle_alpha   90.00
_cell.angle_beta   90.00
_cell.angle_gamma   90.00
#
_symmetry.space_group_name_H-M   'P 1'
#
loop_
_entity.id
_entity.type
_entity.pdbx_description
1 polymer ?
#
loop_
_entity_poly.entity_id
_entity_poly.type
_entity_poly.pdbx_seq_one_letter_code
_entity_poly.pdbx_strand_id
1 'polypeptide(L)'
;MKQRLLVIGNGMAGMQMGESLLQRAPQRFAITVIGREPHGNYNRVLLSPVLAGETPFSETLIHDRDWYERHGVTLLSGETVLQVD
;
A
#
# COMPACT_ATOMS: atom_id res chain seq x y z
N MET A 1 0.41 -23.63 6.58
CA MET A 1 -0.36 -22.42 6.93
C MET A 1 0.49 -21.19 6.61
N LYS A 2 -0.12 -20.08 6.17
CA LYS A 2 0.62 -18.83 5.93
C LYS A 2 0.86 -18.10 7.25
N GLN A 3 2.03 -17.47 7.41
CA GLN A 3 2.28 -16.58 8.54
C GLN A 3 1.49 -15.29 8.34
N ARG A 4 0.84 -14.77 9.39
CA ARG A 4 0.12 -13.50 9.31
C ARG A 4 1.11 -12.34 9.39
N LEU A 5 1.06 -11.42 8.43
CA LEU A 5 1.89 -10.23 8.39
C LEU A 5 1.00 -8.98 8.36
N LEU A 6 1.11 -8.15 9.39
CA LEU A 6 0.46 -6.85 9.45
C LEU A 6 1.46 -5.75 9.08
N VAL A 7 1.09 -4.88 8.15
CA VAL A 7 1.87 -3.71 7.73
C VAL A 7 1.09 -2.47 8.10
N ILE A 8 1.67 -1.64 8.98
CA ILE A 8 1.07 -0.36 9.39
C ILE A 8 1.69 0.74 8.53
N GLY A 9 0.89 1.31 7.64
CA GLY A 9 1.29 2.34 6.68
C GLY A 9 1.32 1.83 5.23
N ASN A 10 0.39 2.33 4.40
CA ASN A 10 0.32 2.06 2.97
C ASN A 10 1.19 3.05 2.14
N GLY A 11 2.39 3.34 2.61
CA GLY A 11 3.35 4.23 1.93
C GLY A 11 4.27 3.46 0.99
N MET A 12 5.16 4.18 0.27
CA MET A 12 6.12 3.56 -0.65
C MET A 12 7.00 2.50 0.01
N ALA A 13 7.45 2.73 1.25
CA ALA A 13 8.29 1.77 1.98
C ALA A 13 7.54 0.46 2.29
N GLY A 14 6.31 0.55 2.81
CA GLY A 14 5.48 -0.63 3.11
C GLY A 14 5.17 -1.44 1.86
N MET A 15 4.91 -0.76 0.75
CA MET A 15 4.61 -1.40 -0.52
C MET A 15 5.83 -2.03 -1.19
N GLN A 16 6.98 -1.36 -1.20
CA GLN A 16 8.23 -1.94 -1.70
C GLN A 16 8.60 -3.23 -0.94
N MET A 17 8.39 -3.23 0.38
CA MET A 17 8.58 -4.42 1.21
C MET A 17 7.57 -5.52 0.84
N GLY A 18 6.29 -5.19 0.70
CA GLY A 18 5.25 -6.14 0.26
C GLY A 18 5.55 -6.80 -1.08
N GLU A 19 5.89 -6.02 -2.10
CA GLU A 19 6.32 -6.51 -3.42
C GLU A 19 7.51 -7.46 -3.32
N SER A 20 8.53 -7.05 -2.55
CA SER A 20 9.74 -7.85 -2.36
C SER A 20 9.41 -9.20 -1.71
N LEU A 21 8.48 -9.24 -0.76
CA LEU A 21 8.03 -10.48 -0.13
C LEU A 21 7.23 -11.36 -1.09
N LEU A 22 6.34 -10.78 -1.90
CA LEU A 22 5.57 -11.50 -2.92
C LEU A 22 6.48 -12.18 -3.94
N GLN A 23 7.61 -11.55 -4.30
CA GLN A 23 8.61 -12.11 -5.20
C GLN A 23 9.51 -13.17 -4.54
N ARG A 24 10.03 -12.88 -3.34
CA ARG A 24 11.08 -13.71 -2.69
C ARG A 24 10.54 -14.86 -1.86
N ALA A 25 9.33 -14.73 -1.35
CA ALA A 25 8.69 -15.72 -0.48
C ALA A 25 7.21 -15.87 -0.84
N PRO A 26 6.90 -16.27 -2.09
CA PRO A 26 5.53 -16.39 -2.55
C PRO A 26 4.76 -17.32 -1.61
N GLN A 27 3.52 -16.95 -1.30
CA GLN A 27 2.62 -17.72 -0.43
C GLN A 27 3.06 -17.90 1.03
N ARG A 28 4.21 -17.37 1.47
CA ARG A 28 4.66 -17.49 2.88
C ARG A 28 3.77 -16.70 3.83
N PHE A 29 3.31 -15.52 3.40
CA PHE A 29 2.57 -14.59 4.24
C PHE A 29 1.13 -14.39 3.76
N ALA A 30 0.22 -14.25 4.73
CA ALA A 30 -1.09 -13.62 4.55
C ALA A 30 -0.94 -12.16 4.98
N ILE A 31 -0.95 -11.24 4.02
CA ILE A 31 -0.56 -9.84 4.23
C ILE A 31 -1.81 -8.97 4.41
N THR A 32 -1.83 -8.18 5.47
CA THR A 32 -2.81 -7.11 5.69
C THR A 32 -2.07 -5.78 5.83
N VAL A 33 -2.50 -4.78 5.07
CA VAL A 33 -1.98 -3.41 5.13
C VAL A 33 -3.07 -2.52 5.73
N ILE A 34 -2.71 -1.73 6.74
CA ILE A 34 -3.59 -0.71 7.33
C ILE A 34 -3.01 0.67 7.02
N GLY A 35 -3.81 1.58 6.51
CA GLY A 35 -3.36 2.93 6.17
C GLY A 35 -4.44 3.99 6.37
N ARG A 36 -4.04 5.13 6.96
CA ARG A 36 -4.93 6.27 7.22
C ARG A 36 -5.46 6.94 5.96
N GLU A 37 -4.69 6.90 4.88
CA GLU A 37 -5.10 7.51 3.60
C GLU A 37 -6.26 6.69 3.00
N PRO A 38 -7.28 7.33 2.41
CA PRO A 38 -8.44 6.63 1.86
C PRO A 38 -8.13 5.91 0.52
N HIS A 39 -7.01 6.27 -0.11
CA HIS A 39 -6.56 5.75 -1.40
C HIS A 39 -5.37 4.77 -1.27
N GLY A 40 -5.02 4.13 -2.39
CA GLY A 40 -3.81 3.32 -2.53
C GLY A 40 -2.52 4.11 -2.32
N ASN A 41 -1.37 3.44 -2.38
CA ASN A 41 -0.08 4.11 -2.25
C ASN A 41 0.22 4.95 -3.50
N TYR A 42 0.91 6.08 -3.30
CA TYR A 42 1.20 7.03 -4.35
C TYR A 42 2.56 7.68 -4.16
N ASN A 43 3.14 8.18 -5.25
CA ASN A 43 4.42 8.87 -5.25
C ASN A 43 4.24 10.31 -4.76
N ARG A 44 4.57 10.56 -3.49
CA ARG A 44 4.44 11.88 -2.85
C ARG A 44 5.31 12.96 -3.50
N VAL A 45 6.38 12.60 -4.22
CA VAL A 45 7.22 13.56 -4.94
C VAL A 45 6.43 14.25 -6.07
N LEU A 46 5.47 13.54 -6.66
CA LEU A 46 4.63 14.07 -7.74
C LEU A 46 3.50 14.98 -7.25
N LEU A 47 3.35 15.22 -5.95
CA LEU A 47 2.32 16.12 -5.44
C LEU A 47 2.56 17.58 -5.83
N SER A 48 3.81 18.02 -6.00
CA SER A 48 4.10 19.39 -6.43
C SER A 48 3.51 19.69 -7.83
N PRO A 49 3.75 18.86 -8.87
CA PRO A 49 3.05 18.97 -10.17
C PRO A 49 1.52 18.88 -10.07
N VAL A 50 0.98 18.01 -9.19
CA VAL A 50 -0.48 17.90 -8.99
C VAL A 50 -1.06 19.22 -8.48
N LEU A 51 -0.43 19.83 -7.49
CA LEU A 51 -0.86 21.12 -6.94
C LEU A 51 -0.70 22.27 -7.93
N ALA A 52 0.29 22.18 -8.83
CA ALA A 52 0.48 23.11 -9.94
C ALA A 52 -0.55 22.91 -11.08
N GLY A 53 -1.33 21.83 -11.06
CA GLY A 53 -2.30 21.49 -12.12
C GLY A 53 -1.68 20.85 -13.37
N GLU A 54 -0.41 20.45 -13.29
CA GLU A 54 0.35 19.89 -14.42
C GLU A 54 0.13 18.39 -14.60
N THR A 55 -0.34 17.70 -13.56
CA THR A 55 -0.52 16.24 -13.55
C THR A 55 -1.75 15.88 -12.71
N PRO A 56 -2.63 14.96 -13.16
CA PRO A 56 -3.74 14.50 -12.34
C PRO A 56 -3.25 13.61 -11.19
N PHE A 57 -3.95 13.65 -10.04
CA PHE A 57 -3.60 12.82 -8.88
C PHE A 57 -3.56 11.31 -9.20
N SER A 58 -4.41 10.84 -10.12
CA SER A 58 -4.45 9.44 -10.53
C SER A 58 -3.12 8.93 -11.09
N GLU A 59 -2.32 9.79 -11.72
CA GLU A 59 -0.99 9.43 -12.24
C GLU A 59 0.07 9.31 -11.13
N THR A 60 -0.25 9.75 -9.92
CA THR A 60 0.64 9.55 -8.77
C THR A 60 0.45 8.18 -8.12
N LEU A 61 -0.68 7.49 -8.38
CA LEU A 61 -0.96 6.18 -7.81
C LEU A 61 0.05 5.16 -8.32
N ILE A 62 0.71 4.47 -7.39
CA ILE A 62 1.67 3.42 -7.73
C ILE A 62 0.93 2.10 -7.95
N HIS A 63 -0.08 1.83 -7.11
CA HIS A 63 -0.97 0.70 -7.27
C HIS A 63 -2.42 1.13 -7.19
N ASP A 64 -3.22 0.60 -8.11
CA ASP A 64 -4.67 0.65 -8.01
C ASP A 64 -5.17 -0.30 -6.92
N ARG A 65 -6.45 -0.18 -6.56
CA ARG A 65 -7.08 -1.06 -5.56
C ARG A 65 -7.02 -2.53 -5.99
N ASP A 66 -7.23 -2.77 -7.28
CA ASP A 66 -7.25 -4.11 -7.87
C ASP A 66 -5.90 -4.82 -7.73
N TRP A 67 -4.78 -4.09 -7.69
CA TRP A 67 -3.46 -4.67 -7.47
C TRP A 67 -3.40 -5.44 -6.14
N TYR A 68 -3.99 -4.88 -5.08
CA TYR A 68 -3.99 -5.53 -3.77
C TYR A 68 -4.76 -6.85 -3.82
N GLU A 69 -5.94 -6.84 -4.46
CA GLU A 69 -6.77 -8.03 -4.64
C GLU A 69 -6.06 -9.10 -5.48
N ARG A 70 -5.46 -8.72 -6.62
CA ARG A 70 -4.71 -9.62 -7.50
C ARG A 70 -3.53 -10.29 -6.79
N HIS A 71 -2.90 -9.63 -5.83
CA HIS A 71 -1.77 -10.16 -5.08
C HIS A 71 -2.16 -10.80 -3.74
N GLY A 72 -3.44 -10.90 -3.43
CA GLY A 72 -3.93 -11.47 -2.17
C GLY A 72 -3.52 -10.65 -0.94
N VAL A 73 -3.36 -9.34 -1.11
CA VAL A 73 -3.07 -8.38 -0.04
C VAL A 73 -4.39 -7.76 0.41
N THR A 74 -4.71 -7.86 1.70
CA THR A 74 -5.87 -7.16 2.26
C THR A 74 -5.50 -5.72 2.57
N LEU A 75 -6.20 -4.75 2.00
CA LEU A 75 -6.02 -3.33 2.31
C LEU A 75 -7.18 -2.81 3.17
N LEU A 76 -6.86 -2.29 4.35
CA LEU A 76 -7.74 -1.50 5.20
C LEU A 76 -7.34 -0.02 5.07
N SER A 77 -7.94 0.68 4.10
CA SER A 77 -7.69 2.11 3.83
C SER A 77 -8.64 3.01 4.63
N GLY A 78 -8.21 4.24 4.90
CA GLY A 78 -8.94 5.17 5.78
C GLY A 78 -8.85 4.83 7.28
N GLU A 79 -8.06 3.84 7.65
CA GLU A 79 -8.00 3.29 9.00
C GLU A 79 -6.71 3.70 9.72
N THR A 80 -6.82 4.02 11.01
CA THR A 80 -5.65 4.42 11.83
C THR A 80 -5.42 3.42 12.95
N VAL A 81 -4.24 2.81 12.98
CA VAL A 81 -3.81 1.99 14.10
C VAL A 81 -3.45 2.89 15.27
N LEU A 82 -4.09 2.68 16.43
CA LEU A 82 -3.90 3.50 17.64
C LEU A 82 -2.94 2.85 18.65
N GLN A 83 -2.84 1.53 18.66
CA GLN A 83 -2.06 0.78 19.64
C GLN A 83 -1.60 -0.57 19.06
N VAL A 84 -0.46 -1.05 19.55
CA VAL A 84 0.05 -2.42 19.37
C VAL A 84 0.39 -2.95 20.77
N ASP A 85 -0.08 -4.16 21.10
CA ASP A 85 0.17 -4.85 22.38
C ASP A 85 1.01 -6.13 22.21
#